data_AF-A0AAV9R9H7-F1
#
_entry.id   AF-A0AAV9R9H7-F1
#
_cell.length_a   1.000
_cell.length_b   1.000
_cell.length_c   1.000
_cell.angle_alpha   90.00
_cell.angle_beta   90.00
_cell.angle_gamma   90.00
#
_symmetry.space_group_name_H-M   'P 1'
#
loop_
_entity.id
_entity.type
_entity.pdbx_description
1 polymer ?
#
loop_
_entity_poly.entity_id
_entity_poly.type
_entity_poly.pdbx_seq_one_letter_code
_entity_poly.pdbx_strand_id
1 'polypeptide(L)'
;MASKVIPWYKKKAVSQVKTDYAYHHSKHVVKQQTERKSSSKSAHLVQTQATEAMAEPAYTIPASRQTTTTETEEYQRVTANVGKGLAVIQEELHRMRMATKAQVESIAIQKEVKDMMKKRGDLLEEVPKMPDFLVALRPHTVWEKTPVKLFCTVEGNPRPIVKWYKGGVPVDPLSAPGKYKIESKYGVHSLIISR
;
A
#
# COMPACT_ATOMS: atom_id res chain seq x y z
N MET A 1 12.81 40.09 -44.24
CA MET A 1 12.52 38.67 -43.94
C MET A 1 12.01 38.60 -42.51
N ALA A 2 10.75 38.22 -42.28
CA ALA A 2 10.15 38.22 -40.94
C ALA A 2 10.56 36.95 -40.16
N SER A 3 11.27 37.14 -39.05
CA SER A 3 11.65 36.06 -38.13
C SER A 3 10.40 35.49 -37.46
N LYS A 4 10.11 34.21 -37.69
CA LYS A 4 9.00 33.50 -37.06
C LYS A 4 9.36 33.24 -35.59
N VAL A 5 8.97 34.14 -34.70
CA VAL A 5 9.06 33.92 -33.25
C VAL A 5 8.05 32.84 -32.87
N ILE A 6 8.54 31.65 -32.50
CA ILE A 6 7.69 30.54 -32.09
C ILE A 6 7.17 30.83 -30.67
N PRO A 7 5.84 30.84 -30.45
CA PRO A 7 5.25 31.03 -29.13
C PRO A 7 5.75 29.99 -28.14
N TRP A 8 6.00 30.41 -26.89
CA TRP A 8 6.63 29.58 -25.85
C TRP A 8 5.95 28.22 -25.63
N TYR A 9 4.62 28.16 -25.79
CA TYR A 9 3.83 26.94 -25.64
C TYR A 9 3.98 25.93 -26.80
N LYS A 10 4.65 26.30 -27.91
CA LYS A 10 4.92 25.42 -29.06
C LYS A 10 6.38 24.94 -29.13
N LYS A 11 7.24 25.28 -28.17
CA LYS A 11 8.58 24.70 -28.07
C LYS A 11 8.47 23.26 -27.55
N LYS A 12 8.55 22.28 -28.46
CA LYS A 12 8.71 20.87 -28.08
C LYS A 12 10.07 20.69 -27.40
N ALA A 13 10.08 20.65 -26.07
CA ALA A 13 11.20 20.10 -25.33
C ALA A 13 11.17 18.58 -25.52
N VAL A 14 12.18 18.04 -26.20
CA VAL A 14 12.45 16.60 -26.18
C VAL A 14 12.94 16.28 -24.77
N SER A 15 12.03 15.88 -23.88
CA SER A 15 12.43 15.36 -22.58
C SER A 15 13.00 13.95 -22.78
N GLN A 16 14.32 13.83 -22.76
CA GLN A 16 14.94 12.55 -22.42
C GLN A 16 14.61 12.28 -20.94
N VAL A 17 13.46 11.64 -20.70
CA VAL A 17 13.08 11.14 -19.38
C VAL A 17 14.01 9.95 -19.09
N LYS A 18 15.05 10.20 -18.28
CA LYS A 18 15.88 9.13 -17.71
C LYS A 18 15.02 8.29 -16.78
N THR A 19 14.70 7.09 -17.23
CA THR A 19 14.04 6.01 -16.50
C THR A 19 14.98 5.40 -15.45
N ASP A 20 15.48 6.19 -14.49
CA ASP A 20 16.47 5.69 -13.51
C ASP A 20 15.90 5.55 -12.08
N TYR A 21 14.69 6.05 -11.80
CA TYR A 21 14.14 6.03 -10.44
C TYR A 21 13.58 4.67 -10.00
N ALA A 22 13.15 3.82 -10.94
CA ALA A 22 12.57 2.52 -10.62
C ALA A 22 13.62 1.47 -10.21
N TYR A 23 14.89 1.67 -10.55
CA TYR A 23 15.94 0.67 -10.34
C TYR A 23 16.62 0.74 -8.95
N HIS A 24 16.55 1.88 -8.27
CA HIS A 24 17.24 2.06 -6.98
C HIS A 24 16.43 1.60 -5.75
N HIS A 25 15.10 1.51 -5.83
CA HIS A 25 14.27 1.12 -4.68
C HIS A 25 14.17 -0.41 -4.45
N SER A 26 14.44 -1.23 -5.46
CA SER A 26 14.33 -2.70 -5.35
C SER A 26 15.47 -3.33 -4.53
N LYS A 27 16.66 -2.70 -4.50
CA LYS A 27 17.83 -3.22 -3.75
C LYS A 27 17.70 -3.13 -2.23
N HIS A 28 16.96 -2.15 -1.71
CA HIS A 28 16.82 -1.96 -0.26
C HIS A 28 15.83 -2.93 0.38
N VAL A 29 14.79 -3.35 -0.36
CA VAL A 29 13.75 -4.24 0.18
C VAL A 29 14.27 -5.68 0.34
N VAL A 30 15.11 -6.16 -0.59
CA VAL A 30 15.66 -7.53 -0.52
C VAL A 30 16.67 -7.70 0.62
N LYS A 31 17.48 -6.67 0.93
CA LYS A 31 18.44 -6.71 2.07
C LYS A 31 17.75 -6.82 3.43
N GLN A 32 16.63 -6.14 3.62
CA GLN A 32 15.91 -6.11 4.90
C GLN A 32 15.21 -7.44 5.23
N GLN A 33 14.89 -8.25 4.21
CA GLN A 33 14.26 -9.56 4.37
C GLN A 33 15.28 -10.67 4.71
N THR A 34 16.52 -10.57 4.23
CA THR A 34 17.58 -11.53 4.55
C THR A 34 18.10 -11.39 5.98
N GLU A 35 18.11 -10.18 6.54
CA GLU A 35 18.57 -9.91 7.92
C GLU A 35 17.55 -10.35 8.99
N ARG A 36 16.25 -10.37 8.66
CA ARG A 36 15.19 -10.79 9.59
C ARG A 36 15.09 -12.32 9.77
N LYS A 37 15.61 -13.11 8.83
CA LYS A 37 15.60 -14.59 8.92
C LYS A 37 16.73 -15.17 9.77
N SER A 38 17.79 -14.41 10.02
CA SER A 38 18.94 -14.86 10.81
C SER A 38 18.81 -14.60 12.33
N SER A 39 17.84 -13.78 12.77
CA SER A 39 17.72 -13.40 14.19
C SER A 39 16.88 -14.36 15.05
N SER A 40 16.18 -15.34 14.46
CA SER A 40 15.33 -16.27 15.21
C SER A 40 15.99 -17.64 15.38
N LYS A 41 17.19 -17.68 15.97
CA LYS A 41 17.80 -18.90 16.52
C LYS A 41 18.60 -18.57 17.78
N SER A 42 17.92 -18.49 18.91
CA SER A 42 18.52 -18.79 20.22
C SER A 42 17.39 -18.96 21.24
N ALA A 43 16.80 -20.15 21.27
CA ALA A 43 16.08 -20.60 22.46
C ALA A 43 17.11 -21.39 23.28
N HIS A 44 17.51 -20.80 24.39
CA HIS A 44 18.47 -21.34 25.35
C HIS A 44 18.00 -22.72 25.84
N LEU A 45 18.71 -23.78 25.46
CA LEU A 45 18.51 -25.12 26.01
C LEU A 45 19.02 -25.09 27.47
N VAL A 46 18.11 -24.91 28.42
CA VAL A 46 18.44 -25.09 29.83
C VAL A 46 18.56 -26.60 30.07
N GLN A 47 19.80 -27.06 30.18
CA GLN A 47 20.12 -28.44 30.49
C GLN A 47 19.99 -28.60 32.01
N THR A 48 18.83 -29.06 32.48
CA THR A 48 18.65 -29.41 33.90
C THR A 48 19.31 -30.76 34.16
N GLN A 49 20.42 -30.77 34.90
CA GLN A 49 21.00 -31.99 35.46
C GLN A 49 20.17 -32.41 36.67
N ALA A 50 19.60 -33.61 36.62
CA ALA A 50 18.98 -34.22 37.79
C ALA A 50 20.07 -34.70 38.74
N THR A 51 20.12 -34.12 39.95
CA THR A 51 21.05 -34.53 41.00
C THR A 51 20.62 -35.87 41.58
N GLU A 52 21.58 -36.79 41.68
CA GLU A 52 21.46 -38.18 42.17
C GLU A 52 20.83 -38.31 43.58
N ALA A 53 20.76 -37.21 44.34
CA ALA A 53 20.17 -37.16 45.68
C ALA A 53 18.62 -37.24 45.70
N MET A 54 17.93 -37.21 44.55
CA MET A 54 16.47 -37.39 44.46
C MET A 54 16.03 -38.81 44.05
N ALA A 55 16.96 -39.76 43.96
CA ALA A 55 16.60 -41.15 43.70
C ALA A 55 15.98 -41.79 44.96
N GLU A 56 14.67 -42.03 44.93
CA GLU A 56 13.95 -42.79 45.97
C GLU A 56 14.59 -44.18 46.13
N PRO A 57 14.81 -44.67 47.37
CA PRO A 57 15.36 -46.00 47.61
C PRO A 57 14.46 -47.04 46.95
N ALA A 58 15.06 -47.89 46.11
CA ALA A 58 14.35 -48.92 45.35
C ALA A 58 13.46 -49.76 46.28
N TYR A 59 12.14 -49.60 46.17
CA TYR A 59 11.22 -50.47 46.88
C TYR A 59 11.32 -51.86 46.24
N THR A 60 11.70 -52.85 47.04
CA THR A 60 11.74 -54.24 46.59
C THR A 60 10.31 -54.72 46.34
N ILE A 61 9.96 -54.91 45.06
CA ILE A 61 8.68 -55.48 44.65
C ILE A 61 8.61 -56.93 45.14
N PRO A 62 7.64 -57.31 46.00
CA PRO A 62 7.52 -58.69 46.44
C PRO A 62 7.21 -59.58 45.23
N ALA A 63 7.96 -60.68 45.12
CA ALA A 63 7.83 -61.62 44.02
C ALA A 63 6.44 -62.25 44.02
N SER A 64 5.74 -62.05 42.89
CA SER A 64 4.75 -62.95 42.33
C SER A 64 3.38 -62.99 43.02
N ARG A 65 2.49 -62.07 42.62
CA ARG A 65 1.15 -62.51 42.22
C ARG A 65 1.32 -63.09 40.82
N GLN A 66 1.21 -64.42 40.69
CA GLN A 66 1.19 -65.07 39.37
C GLN A 66 -0.08 -64.61 38.67
N THR A 67 0.03 -63.54 37.88
CA THR A 67 -1.01 -63.18 36.92
C THR A 67 -0.92 -64.18 35.79
N THR A 68 -2.06 -64.74 35.40
CA THR A 68 -2.14 -65.66 34.28
C THR A 68 -1.58 -64.96 33.03
N THR A 69 -0.93 -65.71 32.12
CA THR A 69 -0.37 -65.18 30.86
C THR A 69 -1.36 -64.29 30.09
N THR A 70 -2.66 -64.55 30.25
CA THR A 70 -3.77 -63.76 29.72
C THR A 70 -3.82 -62.29 30.20
N GLU A 71 -3.49 -61.99 31.47
CA GLU A 71 -3.60 -60.64 32.07
C GLU A 71 -2.46 -59.70 31.61
N THR A 72 -1.27 -60.27 31.37
CA THR A 72 -0.10 -59.52 30.89
C THR A 72 -0.24 -59.19 29.40
N GLU A 73 -0.75 -60.14 28.61
CA GLU A 73 -1.12 -59.93 27.21
C GLU A 73 -2.26 -58.92 27.06
N GLU A 74 -3.23 -58.92 27.98
CA GLU A 74 -4.32 -57.95 28.00
C GLU A 74 -3.81 -56.53 28.32
N TYR A 75 -2.97 -56.37 29.35
CA TYR A 75 -2.35 -55.07 29.65
C TYR A 75 -1.52 -54.56 28.47
N GLN A 76 -0.65 -55.38 27.87
CA GLN A 76 0.14 -55.01 26.69
C GLN A 76 -0.74 -54.62 25.49
N ARG A 77 -1.86 -55.31 25.27
CA ARG A 77 -2.83 -55.00 24.22
C ARG A 77 -3.56 -53.69 24.48
N VAL A 78 -3.97 -53.45 25.72
CA VAL A 78 -4.61 -52.20 26.16
C VAL A 78 -3.63 -51.03 26.01
N THR A 79 -2.38 -51.17 26.47
CA THR A 79 -1.33 -50.15 26.29
C THR A 79 -1.04 -49.88 24.82
N ALA A 80 -0.96 -50.92 23.98
CA ALA A 80 -0.78 -50.77 22.54
C ALA A 80 -1.96 -50.04 21.88
N ASN A 81 -3.20 -50.35 22.27
CA ASN A 81 -4.41 -49.70 21.76
C ASN A 81 -4.50 -48.23 22.17
N VAL A 82 -4.14 -47.91 23.42
CA VAL A 82 -4.05 -46.52 23.91
C VAL A 82 -2.96 -45.74 23.19
N GLY A 83 -1.78 -46.33 22.95
CA GLY A 83 -0.71 -45.72 22.18
C GLY A 83 -1.08 -45.45 20.71
N LYS A 84 -1.80 -46.39 20.07
CA LYS A 84 -2.35 -46.20 18.73
C LYS A 84 -3.39 -45.08 18.70
N GLY A 85 -4.29 -45.01 19.69
CA GLY A 85 -5.26 -43.92 19.84
C GLY A 85 -4.58 -42.56 20.00
N LEU A 86 -3.52 -42.48 20.80
CA LEU A 86 -2.74 -41.25 21.00
C LEU A 86 -2.07 -40.80 19.69
N ALA A 87 -1.46 -41.71 18.92
CA ALA A 87 -0.81 -41.39 17.66
C ALA A 87 -1.80 -40.79 16.63
N VAL A 88 -3.00 -41.37 16.52
CA VAL A 88 -4.06 -40.85 15.64
C VAL A 88 -4.50 -39.45 16.06
N ILE A 89 -4.66 -39.19 17.37
CA ILE A 89 -5.03 -37.87 17.89
C ILE A 89 -3.91 -36.84 17.60
N GLN A 90 -2.64 -37.21 17.76
CA GLN A 90 -1.51 -36.34 17.45
C GLN A 90 -1.43 -35.98 15.97
N GLU A 91 -1.66 -36.94 15.08
CA GLU A 91 -1.69 -36.72 13.64
C GLU A 91 -2.83 -35.78 13.23
N GLU A 92 -4.03 -35.98 13.80
CA GLU A 92 -5.19 -35.12 13.59
C GLU A 92 -4.90 -33.67 14.03
N LEU A 93 -4.33 -33.48 15.22
CA LEU A 93 -3.93 -32.16 15.73
C LEU A 93 -2.85 -31.51 14.85
N HIS A 94 -1.87 -32.29 14.39
CA HIS A 94 -0.85 -31.80 13.47
C HIS A 94 -1.47 -31.31 12.16
N ARG A 95 -2.39 -32.10 11.59
CA ARG A 95 -3.11 -31.73 10.36
C ARG A 95 -3.92 -30.46 10.54
N MET A 96 -4.71 -30.36 11.61
CA MET A 96 -5.49 -29.17 11.94
C MET A 96 -4.59 -27.94 12.10
N ARG A 97 -3.46 -28.07 12.84
CA ARG A 97 -2.49 -26.98 13.03
C ARG A 97 -1.91 -26.50 11.70
N MET A 98 -1.55 -27.40 10.81
CA MET A 98 -0.98 -27.07 9.51
C MET A 98 -2.01 -26.39 8.59
N ALA A 99 -3.26 -26.87 8.58
CA ALA A 99 -4.35 -26.25 7.83
C ALA A 99 -4.63 -24.82 8.31
N THR A 100 -4.76 -24.61 9.62
CA THR A 100 -4.99 -23.29 10.20
C THR A 100 -3.80 -22.36 9.94
N LYS A 101 -2.57 -22.87 10.03
CA LYS A 101 -1.36 -22.08 9.70
C LYS A 101 -1.39 -21.61 8.25
N ALA A 102 -1.69 -22.50 7.30
CA ALA A 102 -1.80 -22.15 5.89
C ALA A 102 -2.93 -21.14 5.62
N GLN A 103 -4.07 -21.27 6.31
CA GLN A 103 -5.17 -20.32 6.23
C GLN A 103 -4.77 -18.93 6.74
N VAL A 104 -4.11 -18.85 7.89
CA VAL A 104 -3.63 -17.57 8.44
C VAL A 104 -2.60 -16.91 7.51
N GLU A 105 -1.67 -17.68 6.95
CA GLU A 105 -0.70 -17.17 5.97
C GLU A 105 -1.41 -16.64 4.71
N SER A 106 -2.39 -17.37 4.19
CA SER A 106 -3.19 -16.92 3.04
C SER A 106 -3.97 -15.63 3.34
N ILE A 107 -4.60 -15.53 4.51
CA ILE A 107 -5.32 -14.32 4.95
C ILE A 107 -4.37 -13.13 5.08
N ALA A 108 -3.18 -13.33 5.65
CA ALA A 108 -2.18 -12.28 5.78
C ALA A 108 -1.74 -11.76 4.40
N ILE A 109 -1.46 -12.67 3.45
CA ILE A 109 -1.11 -12.32 2.07
C ILE A 109 -2.26 -11.57 1.38
N GLN A 110 -3.49 -12.06 1.50
CA GLN A 110 -4.68 -11.45 0.91
C GLN A 110 -4.88 -10.01 1.41
N LYS A 111 -4.69 -9.79 2.72
CA LYS A 111 -4.79 -8.46 3.33
C LYS A 111 -3.71 -7.52 2.79
N GLU A 112 -2.46 -7.97 2.71
CA GLU A 112 -1.36 -7.17 2.18
C GLU A 112 -1.58 -6.79 0.71
N VAL A 113 -2.04 -7.72 -0.13
CA VAL A 113 -2.39 -7.44 -1.53
C VAL A 113 -3.50 -6.40 -1.61
N LYS A 114 -4.56 -6.53 -0.79
CA LYS A 114 -5.67 -5.57 -0.75
C LYS A 114 -5.20 -4.18 -0.31
N ASP A 115 -4.37 -4.10 0.72
CA ASP A 115 -3.80 -2.84 1.21
C ASP A 115 -2.89 -2.20 0.16
N MET A 116 -2.08 -3.00 -0.55
CA MET A 116 -1.24 -2.52 -1.66
C MET A 116 -2.08 -2.03 -2.86
N MET A 117 -3.17 -2.72 -3.20
CA MET A 117 -4.09 -2.29 -4.26
C MET A 117 -4.78 -0.98 -3.91
N LYS A 118 -5.23 -0.81 -2.66
CA LYS A 118 -5.79 0.46 -2.17
C LYS A 118 -4.77 1.58 -2.27
N LYS A 119 -3.54 1.35 -1.79
CA LYS A 119 -2.45 2.33 -1.86
C LYS A 119 -2.09 2.71 -3.30
N ARG A 120 -2.20 1.79 -4.26
CA ARG A 120 -2.02 2.09 -5.68
C ARG A 120 -3.09 3.02 -6.23
N GLY A 121 -4.35 2.89 -5.79
CA GLY A 121 -5.43 3.81 -6.15
C GLY A 121 -5.12 5.24 -5.71
N ASP A 122 -4.72 5.40 -4.45
CA ASP A 122 -4.38 6.71 -3.87
C ASP A 122 -3.17 7.37 -4.59
N LEU A 123 -2.15 6.58 -4.95
CA LEU A 123 -0.97 7.08 -5.68
C LEU A 123 -1.29 7.54 -7.11
N LEU A 124 -2.34 7.00 -7.75
CA LEU A 124 -2.74 7.41 -9.10
C LEU A 124 -3.47 8.77 -9.10
N GLU A 125 -4.17 9.12 -8.03
CA GLU A 125 -4.78 10.45 -7.87
C GLU A 125 -3.76 11.52 -7.50
N GLU A 126 -2.67 11.16 -6.80
CA GLU A 126 -1.62 12.11 -6.44
C GLU A 126 -0.58 12.38 -7.55
N VAL A 127 -0.75 11.82 -8.76
CA VAL A 127 0.17 12.13 -9.85
C VAL A 127 0.06 13.62 -10.20
N PRO A 128 1.16 14.39 -10.09
CA PRO A 128 1.16 15.80 -10.46
C PRO A 128 0.77 15.94 -11.93
N LYS A 129 -0.25 16.76 -12.19
CA LYS A 129 -0.77 17.02 -13.54
C LYS A 129 -0.49 18.46 -13.91
N MET A 130 0.25 18.64 -14.99
CA MET A 130 0.57 19.97 -15.51
C MET A 130 -0.73 20.70 -15.93
N PRO A 131 -0.83 22.03 -15.75
CA PRO A 131 -2.03 22.75 -16.14
C PRO A 131 -2.34 22.60 -17.63
N ASP A 132 -3.57 22.23 -17.94
CA ASP A 132 -4.07 22.09 -19.30
C ASP A 132 -5.42 22.79 -19.47
N PHE A 133 -5.62 23.42 -20.64
CA PHE A 133 -6.86 24.09 -20.98
C PHE A 133 -7.83 23.11 -21.63
N LEU A 134 -8.74 22.55 -20.83
CA LEU A 134 -9.85 21.76 -21.34
C LEU A 134 -10.77 22.60 -22.25
N VAL A 135 -10.97 23.87 -21.87
CA VAL A 135 -11.68 24.85 -22.70
C VAL A 135 -10.84 26.11 -22.79
N ALA A 136 -10.25 26.33 -23.96
CA ALA A 136 -9.49 27.54 -24.24
C ALA A 136 -10.41 28.77 -24.41
N LEU A 137 -9.85 29.95 -24.12
CA LEU A 137 -10.53 31.22 -24.35
C LEU A 137 -10.84 31.39 -25.85
N ARG A 138 -12.08 31.76 -26.18
CA ARG A 138 -12.53 31.96 -27.56
C ARG A 138 -12.64 33.44 -27.93
N PRO A 139 -12.37 33.82 -29.19
CA PRO A 139 -12.67 35.15 -29.69
C PRO A 139 -14.17 35.45 -29.60
N HIS A 140 -14.53 36.66 -29.17
CA HIS A 140 -15.91 37.14 -29.11
C HIS A 140 -15.99 38.54 -29.72
N THR A 141 -17.03 38.80 -30.50
CA THR A 141 -17.37 40.12 -31.02
C THR A 141 -18.58 40.63 -30.28
N VAL A 142 -18.48 41.84 -29.72
CA VAL A 142 -19.53 42.47 -28.91
C VAL A 142 -19.70 43.92 -29.31
N TRP A 143 -20.91 44.44 -29.14
CA TRP A 143 -21.19 45.85 -29.36
C TRP A 143 -20.61 46.69 -28.23
N GLU A 144 -20.25 47.94 -28.54
CA GLU A 144 -19.81 48.85 -27.48
C GLU A 144 -20.86 48.98 -26.38
N LYS A 145 -20.40 49.17 -25.15
CA LYS A 145 -21.23 49.29 -23.95
C LYS A 145 -22.09 48.05 -23.62
N THR A 146 -21.88 46.93 -24.29
CA THR A 146 -22.48 45.65 -23.91
C THR A 146 -21.54 44.85 -23.01
N PRO A 147 -22.01 44.29 -21.88
CA PRO A 147 -21.19 43.48 -21.03
C PRO A 147 -20.88 42.13 -21.69
N VAL A 148 -19.69 41.59 -21.44
CA VAL A 148 -19.26 40.29 -21.97
C VAL A 148 -18.70 39.41 -20.86
N LYS A 149 -19.02 38.11 -20.91
CA LYS A 149 -18.46 37.09 -20.04
C LYS A 149 -17.55 36.17 -20.86
N LEU A 150 -16.26 36.29 -20.63
CA LEU A 150 -15.23 35.42 -21.16
C LEU A 150 -14.98 34.29 -20.16
N PHE A 151 -14.78 33.07 -20.64
CA PHE A 151 -14.49 31.94 -19.74
C PHE A 151 -13.48 30.96 -20.36
N CYS A 152 -12.80 30.24 -19.48
CA CYS A 152 -11.95 29.11 -19.81
C CYS A 152 -12.03 28.06 -18.70
N THR A 153 -11.68 26.82 -19.04
CA THR A 153 -11.62 25.71 -18.09
C THR A 153 -10.20 25.18 -18.05
N VAL A 154 -9.61 25.14 -16.86
CA VAL A 154 -8.24 24.68 -16.64
C VAL A 154 -8.23 23.54 -15.65
N GLU A 155 -7.53 22.47 -15.99
CA GLU A 155 -7.32 21.32 -15.12
C GLU A 155 -5.84 21.23 -14.75
N GLY A 156 -5.53 20.80 -13.54
CA GLY A 156 -4.15 20.62 -13.08
C GLY A 156 -4.11 20.17 -11.62
N ASN A 157 -3.06 19.45 -11.27
CA ASN A 157 -2.75 19.05 -9.91
C ASN A 157 -1.29 19.42 -9.59
N PRO A 158 -1.03 20.41 -8.73
CA PRO A 158 -1.97 21.17 -7.91
C PRO A 158 -2.88 22.12 -8.71
N ARG A 159 -3.97 22.57 -8.09
CA ARG A 159 -4.96 23.45 -8.74
C ARG A 159 -4.29 24.71 -9.35
N PRO A 160 -4.49 25.00 -10.64
CA PRO A 160 -3.83 26.09 -11.32
C PRO A 160 -4.38 27.47 -10.92
N ILE A 161 -3.51 28.48 -10.97
CA ILE A 161 -3.88 29.89 -10.77
C ILE A 161 -3.98 30.55 -12.15
N VAL A 162 -5.14 31.15 -12.46
CA VAL A 162 -5.40 31.81 -13.73
C VAL A 162 -5.35 33.33 -13.58
N LYS A 163 -4.62 33.98 -14.49
CA LYS A 163 -4.51 35.45 -14.58
C LYS A 163 -5.01 35.92 -15.95
N TRP A 164 -5.71 37.04 -15.95
CA TRP A 164 -6.26 37.65 -17.16
C TRP A 164 -5.39 38.82 -17.61
N TYR A 165 -5.23 38.98 -18.93
CA TYR A 165 -4.42 40.04 -19.53
C TYR A 165 -5.20 40.75 -20.63
N LYS A 166 -5.02 42.06 -20.73
CA LYS A 166 -5.52 42.91 -21.81
C LYS A 166 -4.33 43.64 -22.45
N GLY A 167 -4.03 43.34 -23.72
CA GLY A 167 -2.92 43.98 -24.42
C GLY A 167 -1.56 43.80 -23.72
N GLY A 168 -1.36 42.66 -23.03
CA GLY A 168 -0.15 42.39 -22.26
C GLY A 168 -0.13 42.94 -20.82
N VAL A 169 -1.12 43.74 -20.42
CA VAL A 169 -1.23 44.28 -19.06
C VAL A 169 -2.15 43.39 -18.22
N PRO A 170 -1.78 43.02 -16.97
CA PRO A 170 -2.64 42.23 -16.10
C PRO A 170 -3.94 42.99 -15.78
N VAL A 171 -5.07 42.28 -15.83
CA VAL A 171 -6.36 42.84 -15.45
C VAL A 171 -6.50 42.77 -13.94
N ASP A 172 -6.59 43.94 -13.31
CA ASP A 172 -6.85 44.09 -11.88
C ASP A 172 -8.28 44.65 -11.66
N PRO A 173 -9.16 43.93 -10.95
CA PRO A 173 -10.48 44.44 -10.55
C PRO A 173 -10.43 45.76 -9.77
N LEU A 174 -9.32 46.04 -9.06
CA LEU A 174 -9.16 47.28 -8.27
C LEU A 174 -8.75 48.47 -9.14
N SER A 175 -8.08 48.25 -10.27
CA SER A 175 -7.63 49.32 -11.16
C SER A 175 -8.79 50.09 -11.80
N ALA A 176 -9.95 49.44 -11.98
CA ALA A 176 -11.15 50.06 -12.52
C ALA A 176 -12.39 49.50 -11.78
N PRO A 177 -12.82 50.15 -10.68
CA PRO A 177 -13.94 49.68 -9.86
C PRO A 177 -15.20 49.44 -10.71
N GLY A 178 -15.78 48.24 -10.61
CA GLY A 178 -17.01 47.87 -11.30
C GLY A 178 -16.84 47.42 -12.76
N LYS A 179 -15.68 47.68 -13.39
CA LYS A 179 -15.44 47.31 -14.79
C LYS A 179 -15.10 45.84 -14.99
N TYR A 180 -14.26 45.28 -14.13
CA TYR A 180 -13.80 43.90 -14.24
C TYR A 180 -14.25 43.08 -13.03
N LYS A 181 -14.82 41.90 -13.29
CA LYS A 181 -15.14 40.92 -12.26
C LYS A 181 -14.57 39.57 -12.66
N ILE A 182 -13.70 39.01 -11.80
CA ILE A 182 -13.05 37.72 -12.02
C ILE A 182 -13.67 36.69 -11.07
N GLU A 183 -14.12 35.57 -11.62
CA GLU A 183 -14.70 34.46 -10.87
C GLU A 183 -13.94 33.17 -11.18
N SER A 184 -13.67 32.35 -10.16
CA SER A 184 -12.99 31.06 -10.29
C SER A 184 -13.74 30.02 -9.46
N LYS A 185 -14.39 29.06 -10.12
CA LYS A 185 -15.20 28.02 -9.47
C LYS A 185 -14.97 26.69 -10.17
N TYR A 186 -14.54 25.67 -9.41
CA TYR A 186 -14.40 24.28 -9.89
C TYR A 186 -13.58 24.13 -11.19
N GLY A 187 -12.47 24.89 -11.33
CA GLY A 187 -11.63 24.87 -12.54
C GLY A 187 -12.18 25.68 -13.72
N VAL A 188 -13.38 26.27 -13.59
CA VAL A 188 -13.94 27.22 -14.55
C VAL A 188 -13.59 28.63 -14.10
N HIS A 189 -12.89 29.36 -14.95
CA HIS A 189 -12.45 30.73 -14.72
C HIS A 189 -13.21 31.66 -15.67
N SER A 190 -13.79 32.74 -15.13
CA SER A 190 -14.56 33.71 -15.88
C SER A 190 -14.07 35.13 -15.64
N LEU A 191 -13.99 35.93 -16.70
CA LEU A 191 -13.80 37.37 -16.67
C LEU A 191 -15.06 38.02 -17.23
N ILE A 192 -15.72 38.83 -16.42
CA ILE A 192 -16.84 39.67 -16.81
C ILE A 192 -16.30 41.09 -17.01
N ILE A 193 -16.57 41.66 -18.17
CA ILE A 193 -16.23 43.03 -18.54
C ILE A 193 -17.54 43.81 -18.65
N SER A 194 -17.72 44.79 -17.79
CA SER A 194 -18.87 45.69 -17.73
C SER A 194 -18.59 47.02 -18.46
N ARG A 195 -19.66 47.82 -18.63
CA ARG A 195 -19.63 49.19 -19.16
C ARG A 195 -18.65 50.09 -18.40
#